data_AF-A0A8W8N0R0-F1
#
_entry.id   AF-A0A8W8N0R0-F1
#
_cell.length_a   1.000
_cell.length_b   1.000
_cell.length_c   1.000
_cell.angle_alpha   90.00
_cell.angle_beta   90.00
_cell.angle_gamma   90.00
#
_symmetry.space_group_name_H-M   'P 1'
#
loop_
_entity.id
_entity.type
_entity.pdbx_description
1 polymer ?
#
loop_
_entity_poly.entity_id
_entity_poly.type
_entity_poly.pdbx_seq_one_letter_code
_entity_poly.pdbx_strand_id
1 'polypeptide(L)'
;MDKLTLLLFVLVHWNATHIQVHLTAACTDIFRPLTGLYDYCYWMITTFQNSTDSSKLCAKDGGTLAWVNSAEAQAFVEKTFTGTLTAGSMFYIGVQDPVSEEYYTYTGERQYYFNWDAVYSPITDWHCVMINYDSFKWREVKCLFPKLALCSKTILREYLSSYFDRVLVGKALTGYEASVLENLSFIRCAFACQMNVRCKSINHDVTSRRCTINSETAETYPSNVAIAPTVSYYTVFI
;
A
#
# COMPACT_ATOMS: atom_id res chain seq x y z
N MET A 1 -12.67 15.74 32.43
CA MET A 1 -12.95 16.46 31.16
C MET A 1 -13.93 15.62 30.38
N ASP A 2 -15.13 16.14 30.14
CA ASP A 2 -16.27 15.35 29.67
C ASP A 2 -16.26 15.17 28.15
N LYS A 3 -16.73 14.01 27.66
CA LYS A 3 -16.67 13.61 26.25
C LYS A 3 -17.40 14.59 25.29
N LEU A 4 -18.30 15.42 25.80
CA LEU A 4 -18.97 16.47 25.03
C LEU A 4 -18.06 17.69 24.74
N THR A 5 -17.06 17.95 25.58
CA THR A 5 -16.16 19.10 25.40
C THR A 5 -15.18 18.86 24.25
N LEU A 6 -14.84 17.60 23.96
CA LEU A 6 -13.93 17.26 22.85
C LEU A 6 -14.60 17.42 21.47
N LEU A 7 -15.91 17.16 21.35
CA LEU A 7 -16.66 17.36 20.10
C LEU A 7 -16.86 18.83 19.74
N LEU A 8 -16.93 19.73 20.73
CA LEU A 8 -17.06 21.17 20.50
C LEU A 8 -15.74 21.83 20.04
N PHE A 9 -14.58 21.25 20.37
CA PHE A 9 -13.30 21.71 19.82
C PHE A 9 -13.13 21.38 18.33
N VAL A 10 -13.80 20.35 17.82
CA VAL A 10 -13.74 19.95 16.40
C VAL A 10 -14.55 20.88 15.49
N LEU A 11 -15.52 21.63 16.03
CA LEU A 11 -16.46 22.44 15.22
C LEU A 11 -16.25 23.95 15.27
N VAL A 12 -15.35 24.49 16.13
CA VAL A 12 -15.20 25.96 16.31
C VAL A 12 -13.88 26.53 15.79
N HIS A 13 -12.95 25.70 15.32
CA HIS A 13 -11.71 26.18 14.70
C HIS A 13 -11.51 25.58 13.30
N TRP A 14 -12.51 25.78 12.44
CA TRP A 14 -12.33 25.70 10.99
C TRP A 14 -11.49 26.89 10.51
N ASN A 15 -10.24 26.94 10.96
CA ASN A 15 -9.23 27.80 10.38
C ASN A 15 -8.49 26.94 9.35
N ALA A 16 -8.71 27.26 8.08
CA ALA A 16 -8.16 26.56 6.92
C ALA A 16 -6.65 26.79 6.80
N THR A 17 -5.88 26.26 7.75
CA THR A 17 -4.47 25.94 7.55
C THR A 17 -4.37 24.43 7.53
N HIS A 18 -4.84 23.86 6.42
CA HIS A 18 -4.44 22.52 6.02
C HIS A 18 -2.92 22.46 6.12
N ILE A 19 -2.41 21.48 6.86
CA ILE A 19 -1.03 21.03 6.75
C ILE A 19 -0.82 20.75 5.26
N GLN A 20 -0.18 21.69 4.57
CA GLN A 20 0.33 21.41 3.24
C GLN A 20 1.49 20.46 3.46
N VAL A 21 1.20 19.16 3.50
CA VAL A 21 2.18 18.15 3.12
C VAL A 21 2.72 18.67 1.79
N HIS A 22 3.98 19.09 1.76
CA HIS A 22 4.63 19.59 0.56
C HIS A 22 4.60 18.48 -0.50
N LEU A 23 3.52 18.43 -1.28
CA LEU A 23 3.41 17.66 -2.49
C LEU A 23 4.39 18.32 -3.44
N THR A 24 5.57 17.72 -3.60
CA THR A 24 6.46 18.02 -4.72
C THR A 24 5.62 17.99 -6.01
N ALA A 25 5.93 18.86 -6.98
CA ALA A 25 5.15 19.00 -8.22
C ALA A 25 4.93 17.68 -8.98
N ALA A 26 5.73 16.65 -8.71
CA ALA A 26 5.57 15.30 -9.25
C ALA A 26 4.38 14.51 -8.68
N CYS A 27 3.71 14.98 -7.63
CA CYS A 27 2.77 14.16 -6.87
C CYS A 27 1.30 14.57 -7.06
N THR A 28 0.82 14.46 -8.30
CA THR A 28 -0.56 14.79 -8.69
C THR A 28 -1.49 13.58 -8.70
N ASP A 29 -0.97 12.39 -8.95
CA ASP A 29 -1.77 11.17 -9.14
C ASP A 29 -1.85 10.35 -7.85
N ILE A 30 -2.84 10.69 -7.01
CA ILE A 30 -3.03 10.08 -5.69
C ILE A 30 -4.04 8.92 -5.76
N PHE A 31 -3.54 7.71 -5.60
CA PHE A 31 -4.32 6.52 -5.32
C PHE A 31 -4.69 6.47 -3.83
N ARG A 32 -5.99 6.37 -3.56
CA ARG A 32 -6.53 6.24 -2.21
C ARG A 32 -7.12 4.85 -2.05
N PRO A 33 -6.37 3.87 -1.52
CA PRO A 33 -6.91 2.54 -1.33
C PRO A 33 -8.08 2.59 -0.35
N LEU A 34 -9.08 1.72 -0.58
CA LEU A 34 -10.24 1.57 0.30
C LEU A 34 -9.84 1.09 1.71
N THR A 35 -8.66 0.47 1.81
CA THR A 35 -8.07 -0.12 3.01
C THR A 35 -6.62 0.34 3.14
N GLY A 36 -6.21 0.81 4.31
CA GLY A 36 -4.82 1.22 4.55
C GLY A 36 -4.65 2.59 5.19
N LEU A 37 -3.53 2.74 5.90
CA LEU A 37 -3.12 3.99 6.56
C LEU A 37 -2.51 5.01 5.59
N TYR A 38 -2.20 4.58 4.37
CA TYR A 38 -1.47 5.38 3.40
C TYR A 38 -2.31 5.60 2.15
N ASP A 39 -2.30 6.84 1.66
CA ASP A 39 -2.49 7.12 0.24
C ASP A 39 -1.17 6.84 -0.48
N TYR A 40 -1.26 6.52 -1.77
CA TYR A 40 -0.09 6.31 -2.62
C TYR A 40 -0.10 7.34 -3.72
N CYS A 41 1.05 7.93 -3.96
CA CYS A 41 1.22 8.86 -5.05
C CYS A 41 2.13 8.25 -6.09
N TYR A 42 1.69 8.24 -7.35
CA TYR A 42 2.43 7.64 -8.46
C TYR A 42 2.88 8.70 -9.46
N TRP A 43 4.04 8.50 -10.10
CA TRP A 43 4.51 9.33 -11.21
C TRP A 43 5.50 8.59 -12.10
N MET A 44 5.67 9.07 -13.33
CA MET A 44 6.57 8.45 -14.32
C MET A 44 7.91 9.16 -14.39
N ILE A 45 8.98 8.37 -14.50
CA ILE A 45 10.29 8.80 -15.00
C ILE A 45 10.37 8.38 -16.46
N THR A 46 10.45 9.38 -17.35
CA THR A 46 10.47 9.18 -18.81
C THR A 46 11.88 9.14 -19.40
N THR A 47 12.91 9.12 -18.57
CA THR A 47 14.29 8.88 -19.00
C THR A 47 14.65 7.41 -18.85
N PHE A 48 15.29 6.84 -19.86
CA PHE A 48 15.68 5.43 -19.86
C PHE A 48 16.85 5.18 -18.90
N GLN A 49 16.64 4.32 -17.91
CA GLN A 49 17.63 3.95 -16.90
C GLN A 49 17.54 2.46 -16.55
N ASN A 50 18.58 1.92 -15.90
CA ASN A 50 18.48 0.63 -15.23
C ASN A 50 17.61 0.73 -13.96
N SER A 51 17.25 -0.40 -13.34
CA SER A 51 16.33 -0.42 -12.19
C SER A 51 16.90 0.31 -10.96
N THR A 52 18.17 0.09 -10.65
CA THR A 52 18.86 0.72 -9.51
C THR A 52 18.89 2.25 -9.64
N ASP A 53 19.25 2.76 -10.81
CA ASP A 53 19.30 4.21 -11.04
C ASP A 53 17.90 4.82 -11.15
N SER A 54 16.92 4.08 -11.67
CA SER A 54 15.51 4.48 -11.62
C SER A 54 15.02 4.66 -10.18
N SER A 55 15.35 3.72 -9.28
CA SER A 55 15.03 3.82 -7.85
C SER A 55 15.65 5.06 -7.20
N LYS A 56 16.92 5.36 -7.52
CA LYS A 56 17.59 6.59 -7.07
C LYS A 56 16.92 7.86 -7.61
N LEU A 57 16.38 7.83 -8.83
CA LEU A 57 15.63 8.97 -9.38
C LEU A 57 14.31 9.17 -8.63
N CYS A 58 13.56 8.11 -8.35
CA CYS A 58 12.37 8.20 -7.50
C CYS A 58 12.68 8.79 -6.11
N ALA A 59 13.83 8.43 -5.54
CA ALA A 59 14.27 8.91 -4.23
C ALA A 59 14.50 10.43 -4.18
N LYS A 60 14.81 11.09 -5.32
CA LYS A 60 14.97 12.55 -5.38
C LYS A 60 13.68 13.30 -5.04
N ASP A 61 12.52 12.68 -5.31
CA ASP A 61 11.20 13.24 -5.00
C ASP A 61 10.54 12.59 -3.77
N GLY A 62 11.35 11.90 -2.95
CA GLY A 62 10.94 11.28 -1.70
C GLY A 62 10.17 9.97 -1.87
N GLY A 63 10.36 9.26 -2.98
CA GLY A 63 9.75 7.95 -3.21
C GLY A 63 10.75 6.84 -3.53
N THR A 64 10.22 5.76 -4.09
CA THR A 64 10.95 4.59 -4.58
C THR A 64 10.28 4.11 -5.87
N LEU A 65 10.82 3.09 -6.52
CA LEU A 65 10.09 2.41 -7.58
C LEU A 65 8.74 1.89 -7.06
N ALA A 66 7.71 1.95 -7.89
CA ALA A 66 6.33 1.80 -7.47
C ALA A 66 6.00 0.40 -6.94
N TRP A 67 5.45 0.32 -5.73
CA TRP A 67 4.89 -0.92 -5.20
C TRP A 67 3.42 -1.05 -5.61
N VAL A 68 3.13 -1.91 -6.59
CA VAL A 68 1.77 -2.17 -7.08
C VAL A 68 1.30 -3.49 -6.48
N ASN A 69 0.74 -3.46 -5.26
CA ASN A 69 0.46 -4.69 -4.48
C ASN A 69 -1.03 -5.00 -4.30
N SER A 70 -1.89 -4.52 -5.20
CA SER A 70 -3.30 -4.89 -5.21
C SER A 70 -3.92 -4.69 -6.59
N ALA A 71 -5.07 -5.33 -6.82
CA ALA A 71 -5.85 -5.15 -8.05
C ALA A 71 -6.34 -3.69 -8.20
N GLU A 72 -6.67 -3.02 -7.11
CA GLU A 72 -7.08 -1.61 -7.10
C GLU A 72 -5.92 -0.69 -7.47
N ALA A 73 -4.72 -0.94 -6.93
CA ALA A 73 -3.52 -0.19 -7.29
C ALA A 73 -3.18 -0.39 -8.77
N GLN A 74 -3.26 -1.62 -9.27
CA GLN A 74 -3.06 -1.94 -10.67
C GLN A 74 -4.06 -1.21 -11.57
N ALA A 75 -5.35 -1.27 -11.26
CA ALA A 75 -6.40 -0.59 -12.01
C ALA A 75 -6.23 0.94 -11.99
N PHE A 76 -5.78 1.50 -10.87
CA PHE A 76 -5.43 2.91 -10.77
C PHE A 76 -4.27 3.26 -11.71
N VAL A 77 -3.16 2.52 -11.67
CA VAL A 77 -2.00 2.73 -12.55
C VAL A 77 -2.40 2.66 -14.02
N GLU A 78 -3.16 1.64 -14.41
CA GLU A 78 -3.66 1.50 -15.79
C GLU A 78 -4.51 2.70 -16.20
N LYS A 79 -5.53 3.04 -15.42
CA LYS A 79 -6.43 4.16 -15.74
C LYS A 79 -5.69 5.51 -15.82
N THR A 80 -4.76 5.75 -14.89
CA THR A 80 -4.05 7.02 -14.76
C THR A 80 -3.06 7.23 -15.90
N PHE A 81 -2.32 6.18 -16.27
CA PHE A 81 -1.23 6.30 -17.24
C PHE A 81 -1.59 5.86 -18.65
N THR A 82 -2.79 5.31 -18.90
CA THR A 82 -3.28 5.04 -20.26
C THR A 82 -3.25 6.32 -21.11
N GLY A 83 -2.67 6.24 -22.31
CA GLY A 83 -2.55 7.37 -23.24
C GLY A 83 -1.38 8.33 -22.94
N THR A 84 -0.56 8.08 -21.92
CA THR A 84 0.54 8.98 -21.52
C THR A 84 1.90 8.63 -22.12
N LEU A 85 2.09 7.40 -22.60
CA LEU A 85 3.36 6.91 -23.17
C LEU A 85 3.19 6.46 -24.64
N THR A 86 4.32 6.27 -25.31
CA THR A 86 4.35 5.71 -26.68
C THR A 86 4.08 4.21 -26.64
N ALA A 87 3.36 3.68 -27.63
CA ALA A 87 3.12 2.24 -27.78
C ALA A 87 4.44 1.44 -27.74
N GLY A 88 4.42 0.27 -27.11
CA GLY A 88 5.60 -0.57 -26.87
C GLY A 88 6.51 -0.09 -25.72
N SER A 89 6.16 0.99 -25.02
CA SER A 89 6.89 1.42 -23.83
C SER A 89 6.85 0.37 -22.73
N MET A 90 7.90 0.33 -21.93
CA MET A 90 8.03 -0.58 -20.79
C MET A 90 8.66 0.18 -19.63
N PHE A 91 8.14 -0.02 -18.43
CA PHE A 91 8.58 0.72 -17.26
C PHE A 91 8.75 -0.17 -16.03
N TYR A 92 9.83 0.07 -15.28
CA TYR A 92 10.10 -0.62 -14.02
C TYR A 92 9.03 -0.33 -12.97
N ILE A 93 8.76 -1.35 -12.15
CA ILE A 93 8.08 -1.23 -10.85
C ILE A 93 9.01 -1.74 -9.75
N GLY A 94 8.67 -1.44 -8.50
CA GLY A 94 9.54 -1.59 -7.34
C GLY A 94 9.52 -2.96 -6.72
N VAL A 95 9.57 -4.03 -7.52
CA VAL A 95 9.67 -5.41 -7.01
C VAL A 95 10.77 -6.18 -7.75
N GLN A 96 11.48 -7.01 -7.00
CA GLN A 96 12.57 -7.85 -7.48
C GLN A 96 12.56 -9.21 -6.80
N ASP A 97 12.95 -10.27 -7.51
CA ASP A 97 13.20 -11.60 -6.92
C ASP A 97 14.70 -11.82 -6.80
N PRO A 98 15.30 -11.74 -5.61
CA PRO A 98 16.75 -11.89 -5.48
C PRO A 98 17.24 -13.34 -5.46
N VAL A 99 16.39 -14.36 -5.17
CA VAL A 99 16.90 -15.72 -4.87
C VAL A 99 15.91 -16.88 -5.13
N SER A 100 14.58 -16.72 -4.99
CA SER A 100 13.69 -17.89 -4.84
C SER A 100 12.21 -17.71 -5.28
N GLU A 101 11.92 -16.95 -6.33
CA GLU A 101 10.55 -16.63 -6.78
C GLU A 101 9.71 -15.94 -5.67
N GLU A 102 10.40 -15.34 -4.71
CA GLU A 102 9.81 -14.51 -3.68
C GLU A 102 10.18 -13.06 -3.99
N TYR A 103 9.19 -12.31 -4.47
CA TYR A 103 9.42 -10.93 -4.86
C TYR A 103 9.29 -10.00 -3.66
N TYR A 104 10.26 -9.10 -3.54
CA TYR A 104 10.32 -8.08 -2.49
C TYR A 104 10.51 -6.70 -3.09
N THR A 105 10.06 -5.68 -2.38
CA THR A 105 10.38 -4.30 -2.72
C THR A 105 11.84 -3.98 -2.44
N TYR A 106 12.30 -2.83 -2.96
CA TYR A 106 13.61 -2.28 -2.61
C TYR A 106 13.75 -1.90 -1.13
N THR A 107 12.64 -1.80 -0.41
CA THR A 107 12.56 -1.47 1.02
C THR A 107 12.31 -2.70 1.91
N GLY A 108 12.11 -3.89 1.32
CA GLY A 108 12.04 -5.18 2.03
C GLY A 108 10.63 -5.71 2.28
N GLU A 109 9.58 -5.04 1.82
CA GLU A 109 8.21 -5.56 1.89
C GLU A 109 7.99 -6.68 0.86
N ARG A 110 7.27 -7.73 1.26
CA ARG A 110 6.95 -8.86 0.38
C ARG A 110 5.82 -8.52 -0.60
N GLN A 111 5.95 -8.94 -1.85
CA GLN A 111 4.92 -8.85 -2.88
C GLN A 111 3.96 -10.04 -2.79
N TYR A 112 2.65 -9.77 -2.85
CA TYR A 112 1.61 -10.80 -2.81
C TYR A 112 0.68 -10.76 -4.02
N TYR A 113 0.49 -9.59 -4.62
CA TYR A 113 -0.32 -9.43 -5.82
C TYR A 113 0.55 -9.53 -7.07
N PHE A 114 0.08 -10.15 -8.14
CA PHE A 114 0.80 -10.18 -9.41
C PHE A 114 -0.15 -10.00 -10.58
N ASN A 115 0.29 -9.27 -11.62
CA ASN A 115 -0.46 -9.09 -12.86
C ASN A 115 0.39 -9.55 -14.07
N TRP A 116 0.97 -10.74 -13.96
CA TRP A 116 1.82 -11.34 -14.99
C TRP A 116 1.11 -11.45 -16.34
N ASP A 117 1.90 -11.29 -17.41
CA ASP A 117 1.49 -11.62 -18.77
C ASP A 117 1.30 -13.15 -18.90
N ALA A 118 0.23 -13.59 -19.55
CA ALA A 118 -0.15 -15.01 -19.63
C ALA A 118 0.87 -15.87 -20.41
N VAL A 119 1.74 -15.26 -21.22
CA VAL A 119 2.76 -15.96 -22.02
C VAL A 119 4.11 -16.05 -21.28
N TYR A 120 4.14 -15.67 -20.01
CA TYR A 120 5.37 -15.56 -19.24
C TYR A 120 5.84 -16.91 -18.66
N SER A 121 7.16 -17.13 -18.75
CA SER A 121 7.89 -18.18 -18.03
C SER A 121 9.08 -17.51 -17.34
N PRO A 122 9.40 -17.90 -16.09
CA PRO A 122 10.60 -17.42 -15.41
C PRO A 122 11.86 -17.64 -16.23
N ILE A 123 12.73 -16.63 -16.27
CA ILE A 123 14.01 -16.69 -16.98
C ILE A 123 15.13 -16.52 -15.97
N THR A 124 16.09 -17.45 -16.00
CA THR A 124 17.29 -17.36 -15.16
C THR A 124 17.97 -15.99 -15.30
N ASP A 125 18.34 -15.40 -14.17
CA ASP A 125 18.98 -14.09 -14.01
C ASP A 125 18.11 -12.85 -14.28
N TRP A 126 16.79 -12.98 -14.42
CA TRP A 126 15.87 -11.86 -14.69
C TRP A 126 15.14 -11.38 -13.44
N HIS A 127 15.86 -10.74 -12.53
CA HIS A 127 15.33 -10.46 -11.20
C HIS A 127 14.43 -9.22 -11.06
N CYS A 128 14.29 -8.36 -12.08
CA CYS A 128 13.53 -7.11 -11.99
C CYS A 128 12.21 -7.19 -12.76
N VAL A 129 11.19 -6.46 -12.28
CA VAL A 129 9.86 -6.48 -12.91
C VAL A 129 9.54 -5.18 -13.61
N MET A 130 8.93 -5.29 -14.78
CA MET A 130 8.42 -4.17 -15.56
C MET A 130 6.97 -4.40 -15.99
N ILE A 131 6.26 -3.29 -16.24
CA ILE A 131 4.94 -3.28 -16.86
C ILE A 131 5.11 -2.94 -18.35
N ASN A 132 4.47 -3.75 -19.20
CA ASN A 132 4.29 -3.42 -20.61
C ASN A 132 3.13 -2.42 -20.74
N TYR A 133 3.37 -1.28 -21.37
CA TYR A 133 2.40 -0.19 -21.45
C TYR A 133 1.13 -0.54 -22.25
N ASP A 134 1.24 -1.36 -23.30
CA ASP A 134 0.10 -1.65 -24.18
C ASP A 134 -0.94 -2.56 -23.51
N SER A 135 -0.49 -3.43 -22.61
CA SER A 135 -1.33 -4.45 -21.95
C SER A 135 -1.48 -4.24 -20.44
N PHE A 136 -0.66 -3.38 -19.85
CA PHE A 136 -0.45 -3.22 -18.40
C PHE A 136 -0.12 -4.53 -17.66
N LYS A 137 0.30 -5.56 -18.39
CA LYS A 137 0.77 -6.84 -17.84
C LYS A 137 2.25 -6.80 -17.51
N TRP A 138 2.62 -7.61 -16.52
CA TRP A 138 3.96 -7.61 -15.96
C TRP A 138 4.83 -8.67 -16.63
N ARG A 139 6.12 -8.39 -16.70
CA ARG A 139 7.15 -9.35 -17.12
C ARG A 139 8.41 -9.10 -16.32
N GLU A 140 9.20 -10.15 -16.14
CA GLU A 140 10.57 -9.98 -15.70
C GLU A 140 11.45 -9.35 -16.79
N VAL A 141 12.56 -8.79 -16.35
CA VAL A 141 13.61 -8.23 -17.19
C VAL A 141 14.94 -8.23 -16.44
N LYS A 142 16.05 -8.29 -17.20
CA LYS A 142 17.37 -8.02 -16.65
C LYS A 142 17.41 -6.60 -16.07
N CYS A 143 17.72 -6.48 -14.80
CA CYS A 143 17.76 -5.21 -14.06
C CYS A 143 18.64 -4.12 -14.71
N LEU A 144 19.68 -4.52 -15.45
CA LEU A 144 20.60 -3.62 -16.15
C LEU A 144 20.02 -3.00 -17.42
N PHE A 145 18.90 -3.50 -17.94
CA PHE A 145 18.36 -2.98 -19.19
C PHE A 145 17.73 -1.60 -19.01
N PRO A 146 18.00 -0.65 -19.93
CA PRO A 146 17.40 0.67 -19.88
C PRO A 146 15.90 0.59 -20.15
N LYS A 147 15.10 1.15 -19.24
CA LYS A 147 13.63 1.27 -19.29
C LYS A 147 13.18 2.58 -18.68
N LEU A 148 11.92 2.95 -18.92
CA LEU A 148 11.26 3.99 -18.14
C LEU A 148 10.99 3.46 -16.72
N ALA A 149 10.43 4.26 -15.83
CA ALA A 149 10.09 3.80 -14.49
C ALA A 149 8.83 4.44 -13.94
N LEU A 150 8.04 3.65 -13.21
CA LEU A 150 6.96 4.15 -12.36
C LEU A 150 7.49 4.27 -10.94
N CYS A 151 7.39 5.46 -10.38
CA CYS A 151 7.73 5.75 -9.00
C CYS A 151 6.48 5.79 -8.12
N SER A 152 6.66 5.58 -6.83
CA SER A 152 5.63 5.89 -5.84
C SER A 152 6.19 6.40 -4.53
N LYS A 153 5.37 7.14 -3.78
CA LYS A 153 5.58 7.41 -2.36
C LYS A 153 4.28 7.25 -1.58
N THR A 154 4.40 6.85 -0.33
CA THR A 154 3.28 6.77 0.61
C THR A 154 3.04 8.11 1.27
N ILE A 155 1.78 8.51 1.36
CA ILE A 155 1.31 9.68 2.10
C ILE A 155 0.48 9.16 3.27
N LEU A 156 0.98 9.36 4.48
CA LEU A 156 0.30 8.91 5.69
C LEU A 156 -1.01 9.69 5.87
N ARG A 157 -2.12 8.97 6.11
CA ARG A 157 -3.41 9.58 6.42
C ARG A 157 -3.40 10.01 7.89
N GLU A 158 -3.15 11.29 8.14
CA GLU A 158 -2.95 11.87 9.48
C GLU A 158 -4.00 11.45 10.52
N TYR A 159 -5.27 11.36 10.11
CA TYR A 159 -6.35 10.92 11.01
C TYR A 159 -6.22 9.45 11.43
N LEU A 160 -5.72 8.58 10.55
CA LEU A 160 -5.55 7.15 10.85
C LEU A 160 -4.21 6.88 11.53
N SER A 161 -3.18 7.70 11.29
CA SER A 161 -1.88 7.57 11.94
C SER A 161 -1.85 7.98 13.39
N SER A 162 -2.81 8.78 13.85
CA SER A 162 -2.99 9.05 15.27
C SER A 162 -3.76 7.93 15.98
N TYR A 163 -4.35 7.01 15.22
CA TYR A 163 -5.20 5.94 15.75
C TYR A 163 -4.54 4.55 15.71
N PHE A 164 -3.62 4.28 14.77
CA PHE A 164 -2.95 2.98 14.66
C PHE A 164 -1.43 3.06 14.86
N ASP A 165 -0.92 2.22 15.76
CA ASP A 165 0.49 2.14 16.15
C ASP A 165 1.32 1.25 15.21
N ARG A 166 0.74 0.14 14.76
CA ARG A 166 1.46 -0.87 13.96
C ARG A 166 0.57 -1.51 12.91
N VAL A 167 1.14 -1.86 11.76
CA VAL A 167 0.47 -2.63 10.69
C VAL A 167 1.29 -3.87 10.32
N LEU A 168 0.61 -5.01 10.19
CA LEU A 168 1.17 -6.24 9.62
C LEU A 168 0.32 -6.65 8.41
N VAL A 169 0.85 -6.41 7.20
CA VAL A 169 0.18 -6.76 5.94
C VAL A 169 0.29 -8.27 5.68
N GLY A 170 -0.79 -8.90 5.21
CA GLY A 170 -0.83 -10.33 4.93
C GLY A 170 -0.86 -11.19 6.20
N LYS A 171 -1.29 -10.62 7.33
CA LYS A 171 -1.29 -11.25 8.66
C LYS A 171 -2.59 -10.96 9.39
N ALA A 172 -2.99 -11.89 10.25
CA ALA A 172 -4.14 -11.75 11.12
C ALA A 172 -3.83 -12.29 12.54
N LEU A 173 -4.30 -11.60 13.57
CA LEU A 173 -4.33 -12.15 14.93
C LEU A 173 -5.56 -13.06 15.06
N THR A 174 -5.37 -14.27 15.60
CA THR A 174 -6.45 -15.28 15.71
C THR A 174 -6.69 -15.69 17.17
N GLY A 175 -7.94 -16.04 17.50
CA GLY A 175 -8.35 -16.52 18.82
C GLY A 175 -8.64 -15.43 19.85
N TYR A 176 -8.61 -14.16 19.44
CA TYR A 176 -8.89 -12.98 20.29
C TYR A 176 -10.02 -12.12 19.72
N GLU A 177 -10.89 -12.68 18.90
CA GLU A 177 -11.97 -11.99 18.22
C GLU A 177 -13.06 -11.56 19.21
N ALA A 178 -13.08 -10.28 19.55
CA ALA A 178 -14.12 -9.68 20.39
C ALA A 178 -15.41 -9.43 19.60
N SER A 179 -15.29 -9.11 18.30
CA SER A 179 -16.43 -8.93 17.40
C SER A 179 -16.01 -9.16 15.96
N VAL A 180 -16.93 -9.65 15.14
CA VAL A 180 -16.75 -9.83 13.70
C VAL A 180 -17.88 -9.09 12.99
N LEU A 181 -17.52 -8.25 12.03
CA LEU A 181 -18.42 -7.40 11.26
C LEU A 181 -18.16 -7.65 9.76
N GLU A 182 -19.21 -7.80 8.99
CA GLU A 182 -19.12 -8.09 7.55
C GLU A 182 -19.44 -6.86 6.71
N ASN A 183 -18.90 -6.79 5.49
CA ASN A 183 -19.15 -5.71 4.54
C ASN A 183 -18.78 -4.29 5.03
N LEU A 184 -17.75 -4.17 5.88
CA LEU A 184 -17.28 -2.88 6.37
C LEU A 184 -16.05 -2.41 5.58
N SER A 185 -16.03 -1.14 5.20
CA SER A 185 -14.77 -0.51 4.78
C SER A 185 -13.78 -0.48 5.94
N PHE A 186 -12.49 -0.40 5.64
CA PHE A 186 -11.46 -0.29 6.65
C PHE A 186 -11.69 0.89 7.61
N ILE A 187 -12.09 2.04 7.07
CA ILE A 187 -12.41 3.22 7.90
C ILE A 187 -13.57 2.92 8.86
N ARG A 188 -14.62 2.24 8.40
CA ARG A 188 -15.74 1.83 9.27
C ARG A 188 -15.32 0.78 10.29
N CYS A 189 -14.39 -0.11 9.93
CA CYS A 189 -13.79 -1.07 10.85
C CYS A 189 -13.00 -0.35 11.96
N ALA A 190 -12.16 0.62 11.60
CA ALA A 190 -11.42 1.47 12.53
C ALA A 190 -12.36 2.21 13.48
N PHE A 191 -13.41 2.85 12.95
CA PHE A 191 -14.43 3.49 13.79
C PHE A 191 -15.17 2.53 14.71
N ALA A 192 -15.52 1.33 14.24
CA ALA A 192 -16.18 0.32 15.06
C ALA A 192 -15.28 -0.14 16.21
N CYS A 193 -13.99 -0.30 15.95
CA CYS A 193 -12.99 -0.56 16.97
C CYS A 193 -12.87 0.59 17.97
N GLN A 194 -12.85 1.85 17.51
CA GLN A 194 -12.77 3.03 18.40
C GLN A 194 -13.95 3.12 19.36
N MET A 195 -15.13 2.69 18.91
CA MET A 195 -16.35 2.67 19.72
C MET A 195 -16.45 1.41 20.59
N ASN A 196 -15.56 0.43 20.42
CA ASN A 196 -15.55 -0.80 21.18
C ASN A 196 -14.48 -0.75 22.27
N VAL A 197 -14.93 -0.69 23.53
CA VAL A 197 -14.05 -0.61 24.71
C VAL A 197 -13.10 -1.80 24.89
N ARG A 198 -13.36 -2.92 24.21
CA ARG A 198 -12.47 -4.08 24.22
C ARG A 198 -11.46 -4.05 23.08
N CYS A 199 -11.61 -3.18 22.09
CA CYS A 199 -10.72 -3.22 20.93
C CYS A 199 -9.30 -2.79 21.31
N LYS A 200 -8.33 -3.64 20.99
CA LYS A 200 -6.90 -3.31 21.01
C LYS A 200 -6.24 -3.43 19.63
N SER A 201 -6.83 -4.21 18.74
CA SER A 201 -6.37 -4.35 17.36
C SER A 201 -7.52 -4.76 16.43
N ILE A 202 -7.31 -4.64 15.12
CA ILE A 202 -8.25 -5.13 14.11
C ILE A 202 -7.55 -6.00 13.08
N ASN A 203 -8.26 -6.98 12.54
CA ASN A 203 -7.95 -7.59 11.25
C ASN A 203 -8.96 -7.06 10.23
N HIS A 204 -8.51 -6.57 9.09
CA HIS A 204 -9.39 -6.17 7.99
C HIS A 204 -9.03 -6.94 6.73
N ASP A 205 -9.98 -7.74 6.23
CA ASP A 205 -9.88 -8.46 4.97
C ASP A 205 -10.30 -7.55 3.82
N VAL A 206 -9.37 -7.31 2.90
CA VAL A 206 -9.58 -6.39 1.77
C VAL A 206 -10.54 -6.97 0.74
N THR A 207 -10.57 -8.29 0.58
CA THR A 207 -11.38 -8.96 -0.45
C THR A 207 -12.81 -9.12 0.01
N SER A 208 -13.02 -9.67 1.20
CA SER A 208 -14.36 -9.93 1.75
C SER A 208 -14.96 -8.71 2.46
N ARG A 209 -14.17 -7.67 2.73
CA ARG A 209 -14.56 -6.53 3.59
C ARG A 209 -14.96 -6.97 5.00
N ARG A 210 -14.44 -8.12 5.44
CA ARG A 210 -14.62 -8.62 6.79
C ARG A 210 -13.72 -7.87 7.76
N CYS A 211 -14.31 -7.37 8.83
CA CYS A 211 -13.65 -6.64 9.91
C CYS A 211 -13.73 -7.47 11.19
N THR A 212 -12.58 -7.84 11.73
CA THR A 212 -12.49 -8.50 13.03
C THR A 212 -11.89 -7.52 14.02
N ILE A 213 -12.62 -7.25 15.10
CA ILE A 213 -12.18 -6.47 16.25
C ILE A 213 -11.59 -7.46 17.26
N ASN A 214 -10.33 -7.27 17.64
CA ASN A 214 -9.65 -8.13 18.59
C ASN A 214 -9.49 -7.46 19.95
N SER A 215 -9.59 -8.26 21.02
CA SER A 215 -9.36 -7.79 22.39
C SER A 215 -7.91 -7.74 22.82
N GLU A 216 -7.01 -8.20 21.97
CA GLU A 216 -5.57 -8.30 22.26
C GLU A 216 -4.73 -7.86 21.07
N THR A 217 -3.41 -7.80 21.25
CA THR A 217 -2.45 -7.37 20.23
C THR A 217 -1.50 -8.51 19.84
N ALA A 218 -0.95 -8.41 18.63
CA ALA A 218 0.10 -9.29 18.11
C ALA A 218 1.41 -9.20 18.91
N GLU A 219 1.66 -8.08 19.60
CA GLU A 219 2.83 -7.94 20.47
C GLU A 219 2.67 -8.76 21.75
N THR A 220 1.47 -8.77 22.33
CA THR A 220 1.17 -9.60 23.51
C THR A 220 1.10 -11.09 23.16
N TYR A 221 0.58 -11.43 21.97
CA TYR A 221 0.39 -12.82 21.53
C TYR A 221 0.97 -13.11 20.14
N PRO A 222 2.31 -13.09 19.98
CA PRO A 222 2.96 -13.25 18.68
C PRO A 222 2.76 -14.64 18.07
N SER A 223 2.59 -15.69 18.89
CA SER A 223 2.32 -17.06 18.42
C SER A 223 0.98 -17.22 17.72
N ASN A 224 0.06 -16.29 17.91
CA ASN A 224 -1.30 -16.33 17.37
C ASN A 224 -1.47 -15.52 16.08
N VAL A 225 -0.37 -14.99 15.55
CA VAL A 225 -0.35 -14.25 14.29
C VAL A 225 -0.19 -15.24 13.13
N ALA A 226 -1.27 -15.44 12.38
CA ALA A 226 -1.31 -16.33 11.23
C ALA A 226 -0.98 -15.60 9.93
N ILE A 227 -0.50 -16.34 8.92
CA ILE A 227 -0.42 -15.86 7.54
C ILE A 227 -1.85 -15.76 7.00
N ALA A 228 -2.22 -14.59 6.49
CA ALA A 228 -3.53 -14.29 5.95
C ALA A 228 -3.38 -13.29 4.78
N PRO A 229 -3.12 -13.76 3.54
CA PRO A 229 -2.65 -12.91 2.44
C PRO A 229 -3.56 -11.74 2.08
N THR A 230 -4.88 -11.89 2.28
CA THR A 230 -5.88 -10.84 1.99
C THR A 230 -6.19 -9.96 3.19
N VAL A 231 -5.56 -10.20 4.34
CA VAL A 231 -5.86 -9.53 5.60
C VAL A 231 -4.70 -8.64 6.00
N SER A 232 -5.02 -7.45 6.49
CA SER A 232 -4.06 -6.59 7.17
C SER A 232 -4.46 -6.46 8.65
N TYR A 233 -3.49 -6.71 9.53
CA TYR A 233 -3.63 -6.53 10.98
C TYR A 233 -3.16 -5.12 11.37
N TYR A 234 -3.89 -4.48 12.29
CA TYR A 234 -3.58 -3.13 12.78
C TYR A 234 -3.70 -3.06 14.31
N THR A 235 -2.63 -2.66 15.01
CA THR A 235 -2.66 -2.32 16.44
C THR A 235 -3.15 -0.89 16.62
N VAL A 236 -4.05 -0.67 17.57
CA VAL A 236 -4.62 0.65 17.88
C VAL A 236 -3.77 1.33 18.97
N PHE A 237 -3.57 2.65 18.90
CA PHE A 237 -2.99 3.41 20.00
C PHE A 237 -3.96 3.38 21.20
N ILE A 238 -3.49 2.89 22.33
CA ILE A 238 -4.22 2.84 23.60
C ILE A 238 -4.09 4.19 24.31
#